data_AF-A0A524GA63-F1
#
_entry.id   AF-A0A524GA63-F1
#
_cell.length_a   1.000
_cell.length_b   1.000
_cell.length_c   1.000
_cell.angle_alpha   90.00
_cell.angle_beta   90.00
_cell.angle_gamma   90.00
#
_symmetry.space_group_name_H-M   'P 1'
#
loop_
_entity.id
_entity.type
_entity.pdbx_description
1 polymer ?
#
loop_
_entity_poly.entity_id
_entity_poly.type
_entity_poly.pdbx_seq_one_letter_code
_entity_poly.pdbx_strand_id
1 'polypeptide(L)'
;MDFSLSMMISGLLVSVFIYLGLFVYSRRLKSVYANVTKPTANALVLFGIANALMGVIGVFGELPSLYKMLWMTFIFASLLLSIINLIFTDQSKMKRTSIAVIILIIYAITDVLINQFLGIAFGNVTSILIVLMLSAVIASIYLLKETQNPFTGSTFSVIILLVISVITTQSGILTTHPEYFILQIAPLIVATAVLLSMLRPWKHILSYTIALLALVVGTSLAIPAYLDGNSGILVFSIVAAFAGAATVIPMDFFISQAMETKASTPVYISFTLFFIGLLAITHSNNYAISLSAIGVWDPNILFVDWFFGIFGVISFIMAALSASTSEQTRLISREALLAFGCILLTLGHPFVINGRYELDVLYLGIFVLLVIGFGGFFNIVYRLSKAGATMAGARFLAFMFASLTLGIIAMFADLIDINIIAVLMIAAGILMIASSPRASIFRKRN
;
A
#
# COMPACT_ATOMS: atom_id res chain seq x y z
N MET A 1 -14.64 -9.30 18.63
CA MET A 1 -13.17 -9.25 18.53
C MET A 1 -12.72 -7.88 19.01
N ASP A 2 -11.64 -7.78 19.77
CA ASP A 2 -11.13 -6.48 20.22
C ASP A 2 -10.30 -5.78 19.12
N PHE A 3 -10.95 -4.93 18.32
CA PHE A 3 -10.29 -4.12 17.29
C PHE A 3 -9.44 -2.97 17.85
N SER A 4 -9.70 -2.51 19.08
CA SER A 4 -8.84 -1.53 19.74
C SER A 4 -7.48 -2.14 20.05
N LEU A 5 -7.47 -3.40 20.48
CA LEU A 5 -6.23 -4.17 20.63
C LEU A 5 -5.52 -4.38 19.28
N SER A 6 -6.27 -4.67 18.20
CA SER A 6 -5.69 -4.74 16.84
C SER A 6 -4.99 -3.44 16.45
N MET A 7 -5.65 -2.30 16.69
CA MET A 7 -5.09 -0.96 16.42
C MET A 7 -3.82 -0.73 17.24
N MET A 8 -3.81 -1.04 18.54
CA MET A 8 -2.64 -0.91 19.41
C MET A 8 -1.46 -1.78 18.94
N ILE A 9 -1.70 -3.06 18.65
CA ILE A 9 -0.67 -3.99 18.17
C ILE A 9 -0.10 -3.50 16.83
N SER A 10 -0.97 -3.06 15.92
CA SER A 10 -0.56 -2.57 14.61
C SER A 10 0.32 -1.32 14.72
N GLY A 11 -0.04 -0.37 15.60
CA GLY A 11 0.74 0.82 15.89
C GLY A 11 2.12 0.49 16.43
N LEU A 12 2.21 -0.41 17.42
CA LEU A 12 3.47 -0.86 18.00
C LEU A 12 4.38 -1.54 16.97
N LEU A 13 3.85 -2.50 16.21
CA LEU A 13 4.62 -3.24 15.20
C LEU A 13 5.18 -2.31 14.14
N VAL A 14 4.36 -1.40 13.63
CA VAL A 14 4.77 -0.47 12.59
C VAL A 14 5.81 0.52 13.12
N SER A 15 5.68 0.99 14.36
CA SER A 15 6.71 1.83 14.98
C SER A 15 8.05 1.10 15.10
N VAL A 16 8.05 -0.19 15.48
CA VAL A 16 9.27 -1.01 15.47
C VAL A 16 9.88 -1.05 14.07
N PHE A 17 9.07 -1.29 13.03
CA PHE A 17 9.57 -1.32 11.66
C PHE A 17 10.08 0.04 11.19
N ILE A 18 9.43 1.15 11.55
CA ILE A 18 9.92 2.50 11.27
C ILE A 18 11.30 2.70 11.88
N TYR A 19 11.50 2.38 13.17
CA TYR A 19 12.80 2.58 13.83
C TYR A 19 13.90 1.68 13.25
N LEU A 20 13.57 0.44 12.88
CA LEU A 20 14.48 -0.43 12.12
C LEU A 20 14.82 0.17 10.75
N GLY A 21 13.81 0.69 10.04
CA GLY A 21 13.97 1.40 8.78
C GLY A 21 14.87 2.63 8.91
N LEU A 22 14.68 3.42 9.96
CA LEU A 22 15.49 4.60 10.28
C LEU A 22 16.93 4.22 10.58
N PHE A 23 17.17 3.16 11.35
CA PHE A 23 18.53 2.70 11.62
C PHE A 23 19.27 2.34 10.32
N VAL A 24 18.61 1.58 9.44
CA VAL A 24 19.17 1.24 8.12
C VAL A 24 19.37 2.49 7.26
N TYR A 25 18.39 3.38 7.23
CA TYR A 25 18.41 4.64 6.51
C TYR A 25 19.56 5.53 6.96
N SER A 26 19.72 5.77 8.26
CA SER A 26 20.78 6.61 8.82
C SER A 26 22.17 6.06 8.51
N ARG A 27 22.36 4.73 8.56
CA ARG A 27 23.64 4.11 8.15
C ARG A 27 23.94 4.36 6.68
N ARG A 28 22.94 4.23 5.80
CA ARG A 28 23.11 4.46 4.36
C ARG A 28 23.29 5.94 4.02
N LEU A 29 22.54 6.83 4.66
CA LEU A 29 22.68 8.27 4.51
C LEU A 29 24.09 8.74 4.86
N LYS A 30 24.68 8.26 5.96
CA LYS A 30 26.07 8.57 6.32
C LYS A 30 27.07 8.23 5.21
N SER A 31 26.84 7.13 4.48
CA SER A 31 27.76 6.70 3.41
C SER A 31 27.75 7.60 2.17
N VAL A 32 26.65 8.33 1.93
CA VAL A 32 26.50 9.22 0.77
C VAL A 32 26.51 10.69 1.14
N TYR A 33 26.56 11.02 2.43
CA TYR A 33 26.43 12.38 2.95
C TYR A 33 27.47 13.34 2.36
N ALA A 34 28.72 12.90 2.20
CA ALA A 34 29.79 13.70 1.61
C ALA A 34 29.64 13.94 0.11
N ASN A 35 28.82 13.13 -0.58
CA ASN A 35 28.69 13.11 -2.03
C ASN A 35 27.41 13.80 -2.53
N VAL A 36 26.58 14.33 -1.64
CA VAL A 36 25.33 15.01 -1.98
C VAL A 36 25.40 16.49 -1.62
N THR A 37 24.61 17.31 -2.32
CA THR A 37 24.53 18.75 -2.02
C THR A 37 23.94 18.98 -0.63
N LYS A 38 24.34 20.06 0.05
CA LYS A 38 23.81 20.42 1.38
C LYS A 38 22.27 20.48 1.43
N PRO A 39 21.55 21.05 0.44
CA PRO A 39 20.09 21.01 0.42
C PRO A 39 19.54 19.58 0.34
N THR A 40 20.14 18.71 -0.46
CA THR A 40 19.72 17.30 -0.55
C THR A 40 19.98 16.55 0.76
N ALA A 41 21.14 16.75 1.38
CA ALA A 41 21.46 16.18 2.68
C ALA A 41 20.43 16.61 3.75
N ASN A 42 20.12 17.91 3.80
CA ASN A 42 19.12 18.45 4.72
C ASN A 42 17.73 17.85 4.46
N ALA A 43 17.31 17.76 3.19
CA ALA A 43 16.04 17.15 2.83
C ALA A 43 15.94 15.70 3.33
N LEU A 44 16.98 14.90 3.09
CA LEU A 44 17.05 13.52 3.53
C LEU A 44 17.00 13.41 5.07
N VAL A 45 17.72 14.26 5.79
CA VAL A 45 17.66 14.30 7.27
C VAL A 45 16.26 14.66 7.76
N LEU A 46 15.64 15.70 7.20
CA LEU A 46 14.29 16.15 7.56
C LEU A 46 13.23 15.09 7.25
N PHE A 47 13.38 14.38 6.12
CA PHE A 47 12.56 13.21 5.80
C PHE A 47 12.73 12.13 6.87
N GLY A 48 13.96 11.79 7.26
CA GLY A 48 14.24 10.85 8.35
C GLY A 48 13.59 11.27 9.67
N ILE A 49 13.68 12.56 10.04
CA ILE A 49 13.05 13.12 11.25
C ILE A 49 11.52 12.97 11.17
N ALA A 50 10.89 13.34 10.05
CA ALA A 50 9.45 13.20 9.89
C ALA A 50 8.98 11.75 10.12
N ASN A 51 9.71 10.77 9.58
CA ASN A 51 9.38 9.37 9.77
C ASN A 51 9.66 8.88 11.22
N ALA A 52 10.68 9.41 11.90
CA ALA A 52 10.90 9.15 13.32
C ALA A 52 9.72 9.62 14.18
N LEU A 53 9.19 10.80 13.86
CA LEU A 53 8.01 11.35 14.51
C LEU A 53 6.74 10.53 14.21
N MET A 54 6.59 10.03 12.98
CA MET A 54 5.51 9.06 12.66
C MET A 54 5.57 7.82 13.54
N GLY A 55 6.78 7.29 13.80
CA GLY A 55 6.99 6.17 14.72
C GLY A 55 6.54 6.47 16.15
N VAL A 56 6.72 7.70 16.63
CA VAL A 56 6.21 8.14 17.95
C VAL A 56 4.68 8.07 17.97
N ILE A 57 4.01 8.58 16.93
CA ILE A 57 2.55 8.56 16.84
C ILE A 57 1.99 7.13 16.77
N GLY A 58 2.70 6.19 16.12
CA GLY A 58 2.29 4.79 16.10
C GLY A 58 2.26 4.13 17.49
N VAL A 59 3.22 4.45 18.36
CA VAL A 59 3.26 3.93 19.75
C VAL A 59 2.24 4.65 20.64
N PHE A 60 2.12 5.95 20.45
CA PHE A 60 1.33 6.84 21.30
C PHE A 60 -0.01 7.19 20.64
N GLY A 61 -0.58 6.27 19.86
CA GLY A 61 -1.83 6.43 19.11
C GLY A 61 -3.05 6.74 19.98
N GLU A 62 -2.93 6.64 21.30
CA GLU A 62 -3.96 6.99 22.30
C GLU A 62 -3.72 8.33 23.01
N LEU A 63 -2.72 9.12 22.61
CA LEU A 63 -2.50 10.46 23.19
C LEU A 63 -3.77 11.32 23.17
N PRO A 64 -3.90 12.26 24.13
CA PRO A 64 -4.92 13.29 24.05
C PRO A 64 -4.84 14.02 22.70
N SER A 65 -6.01 14.38 22.15
CA SER A 65 -6.16 14.94 20.79
C SER A 65 -5.21 16.12 20.54
N LEU A 66 -5.03 16.99 21.53
CA LEU A 66 -4.15 18.15 21.47
C LEU A 66 -2.68 17.79 21.18
N TYR A 67 -2.14 16.78 21.89
CA TYR A 67 -0.76 16.33 21.68
C TYR A 67 -0.61 15.63 20.33
N LYS A 68 -1.60 14.84 19.89
CA LYS A 68 -1.62 14.23 18.56
C LYS A 68 -1.50 15.28 17.47
N MET A 69 -2.31 16.35 17.55
CA MET A 69 -2.28 17.44 16.56
C MET A 69 -0.92 18.13 16.49
N LEU A 70 -0.25 18.31 17.64
CA LEU A 70 1.09 18.89 17.69
C LEU A 70 2.13 17.99 17.02
N TRP A 71 2.10 16.68 17.29
CA TRP A 71 3.00 15.73 16.62
C TRP A 71 2.75 15.68 15.10
N MET A 72 1.49 15.69 14.65
CA MET A 72 1.16 15.77 13.22
C MET A 72 1.70 17.07 12.60
N THR A 73 1.62 18.19 13.32
CA THR A 73 2.17 19.48 12.90
C THR A 73 3.68 19.38 12.67
N PHE A 74 4.42 18.77 13.59
CA PHE A 74 5.86 18.56 13.42
C PHE A 74 6.20 17.63 12.23
N ILE A 75 5.40 16.59 12.00
CA ILE A 75 5.59 15.68 10.85
C ILE A 75 5.41 16.44 9.54
N PHE A 76 4.28 17.13 9.36
CA PHE A 76 4.02 17.87 8.12
C PHE A 76 5.01 19.01 7.92
N ALA A 77 5.41 19.72 8.97
CA ALA A 77 6.45 20.73 8.87
C ALA A 77 7.79 20.13 8.42
N SER A 78 8.20 18.99 8.97
CA SER A 78 9.44 18.31 8.59
C SER A 78 9.40 17.82 7.14
N LEU A 79 8.28 17.24 6.69
CA LEU A 79 8.08 16.81 5.30
C LEU A 79 8.07 18.00 4.34
N LEU A 80 7.37 19.08 4.69
CA LEU A 80 7.31 20.30 3.88
C LEU A 80 8.70 20.92 3.74
N LEU A 81 9.45 21.05 4.84
CA LEU A 81 10.83 21.54 4.80
C LEU A 81 11.74 20.62 3.97
N SER A 82 11.56 19.30 4.06
CA SER A 82 12.29 18.34 3.22
C SER A 82 12.05 18.63 1.72
N ILE A 83 10.80 18.83 1.32
CA ILE A 83 10.43 19.13 -0.06
C ILE A 83 10.95 20.50 -0.52
N ILE A 84 10.81 21.53 0.32
CA ILE A 84 11.28 22.90 0.05
C ILE A 84 12.78 22.93 -0.23
N ASN A 85 13.58 22.15 0.51
CA ASN A 85 15.03 22.03 0.28
C ASN A 85 15.37 21.40 -1.08
N LEU A 86 14.44 20.67 -1.70
CA LEU A 86 14.60 20.08 -3.03
C LEU A 86 14.04 20.98 -4.15
N ILE A 87 13.03 21.81 -3.84
CA ILE A 87 12.40 22.72 -4.80
C ILE A 87 13.24 24.00 -5.01
N PHE A 88 13.64 24.67 -3.94
CA PHE A 88 14.28 25.98 -4.06
C PHE A 88 15.80 25.84 -4.18
N THR A 89 16.32 26.27 -5.33
CA THR A 89 17.77 26.45 -5.55
C THR A 89 18.29 27.75 -4.94
N ASP A 90 17.42 28.77 -4.80
CA ASP A 90 17.73 30.06 -4.17
C ASP A 90 17.71 29.96 -2.63
N GLN A 91 18.88 30.16 -2.02
CA GLN A 91 19.05 30.10 -0.56
C GLN A 91 18.21 31.13 0.20
N SER A 92 17.96 32.31 -0.38
CA SER A 92 17.17 33.36 0.27
C SER A 92 15.70 32.95 0.39
N LYS A 93 15.12 32.43 -0.70
CA LYS A 93 13.75 31.89 -0.71
C LYS A 93 13.60 30.71 0.24
N MET A 94 14.53 29.76 0.16
CA MET A 94 14.56 28.59 1.07
C MET A 94 14.60 29.00 2.54
N LYS A 95 15.45 29.98 2.91
CA LYS A 95 15.56 30.48 4.28
C LYS A 95 14.28 31.16 4.74
N ARG A 96 13.67 32.02 3.91
CA ARG A 96 12.39 32.70 4.24
C ARG A 96 11.26 31.70 4.47
N THR A 97 11.10 30.72 3.58
CA THR A 97 10.05 29.70 3.75
C THR A 97 10.33 28.83 4.98
N SER A 98 11.60 28.50 5.25
CA SER A 98 11.97 27.73 6.44
C SER A 98 11.63 28.48 7.73
N ILE A 99 11.92 29.79 7.79
CA ILE A 99 11.57 30.64 8.92
C ILE A 99 10.05 30.69 9.10
N ALA A 100 9.28 30.84 8.01
CA ALA A 100 7.81 30.85 8.09
C ALA A 100 7.25 29.54 8.68
N VAL A 101 7.77 28.38 8.25
CA VAL A 101 7.36 27.07 8.81
C VAL A 101 7.75 26.96 10.28
N ILE A 102 8.96 27.39 10.68
CA ILE A 102 9.39 27.39 12.08
C ILE A 102 8.48 28.28 12.95
N ILE A 103 8.10 29.46 12.44
CA ILE A 103 7.16 30.35 13.13
C ILE A 103 5.82 29.63 13.35
N LEU A 104 5.27 28.97 12.33
CA LEU A 104 4.04 28.19 12.46
C LEU A 104 4.15 27.09 13.53
N ILE A 105 5.28 26.40 13.59
CA ILE A 105 5.55 25.40 14.65
C ILE A 105 5.54 26.05 16.03
N ILE A 106 6.23 27.18 16.22
CA ILE A 106 6.28 27.90 17.50
C ILE A 106 4.86 28.29 17.92
N TYR A 107 4.06 28.86 17.00
CA TYR A 107 2.67 29.19 17.28
C TYR A 107 1.84 27.97 17.69
N ALA A 108 2.02 26.82 17.04
CA ALA A 108 1.32 25.59 17.42
C ALA A 108 1.71 25.10 18.83
N ILE A 109 3.01 25.14 19.17
CA ILE A 109 3.48 24.80 20.52
C ILE A 109 2.86 25.75 21.55
N THR A 110 2.90 27.06 21.28
CA THR A 110 2.34 28.08 22.18
C THR A 110 0.84 27.87 22.40
N ASP A 111 0.06 27.55 21.35
CA ASP A 111 -1.36 27.26 21.48
C ASP A 111 -1.63 26.02 22.35
N VAL A 112 -0.86 24.94 22.16
CA VAL A 112 -0.97 23.75 23.03
C VAL A 112 -0.64 24.07 24.49
N LEU A 113 0.44 24.81 24.74
CA LEU A 113 0.85 25.17 26.10
C LEU A 113 -0.19 26.08 26.77
N ILE A 114 -0.71 27.08 26.06
CA ILE A 114 -1.74 27.97 26.62
C ILE A 114 -3.02 27.18 26.93
N ASN A 115 -3.47 26.32 26.02
CA ASN A 115 -4.65 25.50 26.26
C ASN A 115 -4.45 24.59 27.49
N GLN A 116 -3.29 23.93 27.59
CA GLN A 116 -2.98 23.02 28.70
C GLN A 116 -2.90 23.73 30.06
N PHE A 117 -2.26 24.91 30.13
CA PHE A 117 -1.97 25.59 31.41
C PHE A 117 -3.01 26.64 31.80
N LEU A 118 -3.68 27.27 30.83
CA LEU A 118 -4.65 28.34 31.08
C LEU A 118 -6.09 27.93 30.75
N GLY A 119 -6.31 26.78 30.11
CA GLY A 119 -7.65 26.31 29.73
C GLY A 119 -8.29 27.12 28.60
N ILE A 120 -7.51 27.94 27.89
CA ILE A 120 -7.99 28.80 26.80
C ILE A 120 -7.68 28.13 25.47
N ALA A 121 -8.71 27.68 24.75
CA ALA A 121 -8.57 27.10 23.42
C ALA A 121 -8.69 28.17 22.33
N PHE A 122 -7.61 28.43 21.58
CA PHE A 122 -7.67 29.35 20.43
C PHE A 122 -7.96 28.64 19.10
N GLY A 123 -7.92 27.31 19.05
CA GLY A 123 -8.17 26.54 17.81
C GLY A 123 -7.09 26.73 16.74
N ASN A 124 -5.92 27.24 17.10
CA ASN A 124 -4.89 27.65 16.16
C ASN A 124 -4.07 26.46 15.66
N VAL A 125 -3.80 25.44 16.49
CA VAL A 125 -3.05 24.23 16.05
C VAL A 125 -3.72 23.55 14.87
N THR A 126 -5.06 23.41 14.88
CA THR A 126 -5.80 22.76 13.79
C THR A 126 -5.66 23.54 12.49
N SER A 127 -5.81 24.87 12.56
CA SER A 127 -5.66 25.76 11.40
C SER A 127 -4.24 25.70 10.84
N ILE A 128 -3.22 25.70 11.71
CA ILE A 128 -1.80 25.56 11.33
C ILE A 128 -1.54 24.21 10.66
N LEU A 129 -2.07 23.12 11.22
CA LEU A 129 -1.94 21.78 10.65
C LEU A 129 -2.55 21.73 9.24
N ILE A 130 -3.74 22.28 9.03
CA ILE A 130 -4.40 22.34 7.71
C ILE A 130 -3.52 23.10 6.71
N VAL A 131 -2.98 24.26 7.09
CA VAL A 131 -2.09 25.05 6.22
C VAL A 131 -0.85 24.26 5.83
N LEU A 132 -0.22 23.56 6.78
CA LEU A 132 0.95 22.73 6.53
C LEU A 132 0.62 21.53 5.64
N MET A 133 -0.52 20.87 5.87
CA MET A 133 -0.99 19.76 5.05
C MET A 133 -1.21 20.17 3.60
N LEU A 134 -1.96 21.25 3.36
CA LEU A 134 -2.22 21.76 2.02
C LEU A 134 -0.91 22.19 1.34
N SER A 135 -0.03 22.87 2.06
CA SER A 135 1.27 23.29 1.54
C SER A 135 2.15 22.10 1.17
N ALA A 136 2.18 21.04 2.01
CA ALA A 136 2.93 19.82 1.72
C ALA A 136 2.38 19.09 0.50
N VAL A 137 1.05 18.99 0.36
CA VAL A 137 0.42 18.40 -0.83
C VAL A 137 0.78 19.20 -2.09
N ILE A 138 0.58 20.51 -2.10
CA ILE A 138 0.89 21.37 -3.25
C ILE A 138 2.37 21.27 -3.61
N ALA A 139 3.26 21.37 -2.63
CA ALA A 139 4.70 21.28 -2.84
C ALA A 139 5.12 19.88 -3.35
N SER A 140 4.50 18.82 -2.86
CA SER A 140 4.79 17.44 -3.31
C SER A 140 4.32 17.19 -4.75
N ILE A 141 3.16 17.73 -5.15
CA ILE A 141 2.68 17.67 -6.55
C ILE A 141 3.63 18.44 -7.46
N TYR A 142 4.04 19.64 -7.04
CA TYR A 142 5.01 20.43 -7.79
C TYR A 142 6.33 19.68 -7.95
N LEU A 143 6.88 19.13 -6.87
CA LEU A 143 8.12 18.35 -6.91
C LEU A 143 8.01 17.10 -7.79
N LEU A 144 6.88 16.41 -7.76
CA LEU A 144 6.62 15.24 -8.62
C LEU A 144 6.60 15.62 -10.10
N LYS A 145 6.05 16.80 -10.43
CA LYS A 145 6.04 17.34 -11.80
C LYS A 145 7.44 17.70 -12.28
N GLU A 146 8.23 18.39 -11.45
CA GLU A 146 9.59 18.84 -11.80
C GLU A 146 10.59 17.68 -11.81
N THR A 147 10.44 16.72 -10.90
CA THR A 147 11.39 15.61 -10.72
C THR A 147 10.67 14.28 -10.61
N GLN A 148 10.59 13.57 -11.73
CA GLN A 148 9.98 12.25 -11.80
C GLN A 148 11.00 11.19 -11.39
N ASN A 149 11.13 10.94 -10.08
CA ASN A 149 11.96 9.87 -9.56
C ASN A 149 11.22 9.08 -8.47
N PRO A 150 11.69 7.87 -8.12
CA PRO A 150 10.99 7.04 -7.15
C PRO A 150 10.89 7.64 -5.75
N PHE A 151 11.85 8.47 -5.34
CA PHE A 151 11.82 9.13 -4.03
C PHE A 151 10.71 10.20 -3.96
N THR A 152 10.53 10.99 -5.02
CA THR A 152 9.49 12.03 -5.07
C THR A 152 8.10 11.43 -5.15
N GLY A 153 7.91 10.39 -5.98
CA GLY A 153 6.67 9.62 -6.04
C GLY A 153 6.31 8.95 -4.71
N SER A 154 7.30 8.41 -4.00
CA SER A 154 7.06 7.79 -2.70
C SER A 154 6.78 8.84 -1.60
N THR A 155 7.47 9.98 -1.64
CA THR A 155 7.22 11.10 -0.69
C THR A 155 5.81 11.65 -0.88
N PHE A 156 5.38 11.84 -2.13
CA PHE A 156 4.00 12.20 -2.45
C PHE A 156 3.00 11.18 -1.89
N SER A 157 3.25 9.89 -2.11
CA SER A 157 2.39 8.81 -1.62
C SER A 157 2.28 8.81 -0.09
N VAL A 158 3.40 8.98 0.63
CA VAL A 158 3.40 9.09 2.10
C VAL A 158 2.57 10.29 2.56
N ILE A 159 2.70 11.44 1.90
CA ILE A 159 1.96 12.66 2.27
C ILE A 159 0.47 12.48 2.07
N ILE A 160 0.02 11.94 0.94
CA ILE A 160 -1.40 11.72 0.67
C ILE A 160 -2.00 10.71 1.66
N LEU A 161 -1.32 9.60 1.90
CA LEU A 161 -1.76 8.61 2.88
C LEU A 161 -1.78 9.18 4.30
N LEU A 162 -0.80 10.03 4.65
CA LEU A 162 -0.76 10.70 5.93
C LEU A 162 -1.92 11.68 6.07
N VAL A 163 -2.26 12.45 5.03
CA VAL A 163 -3.41 13.36 5.04
C VAL A 163 -4.70 12.58 5.32
N ILE A 164 -4.91 11.45 4.65
CA ILE A 164 -6.07 10.57 4.90
C ILE A 164 -6.07 10.08 6.36
N SER A 165 -4.92 9.66 6.86
CA SER A 165 -4.75 9.21 8.25
C SER A 165 -5.03 10.33 9.28
N VAL A 166 -4.62 11.58 9.01
CA VAL A 166 -4.94 12.73 9.86
C VAL A 166 -6.45 12.94 9.90
N ILE A 167 -7.09 13.02 8.73
CA ILE A 167 -8.51 13.33 8.62
C ILE A 167 -9.34 12.27 9.36
N THR A 168 -9.01 10.99 9.17
CA THR A 168 -9.68 9.86 9.83
C THR A 168 -9.45 9.85 11.34
N THR A 169 -8.25 10.19 11.80
CA THR A 169 -7.95 10.28 13.25
C THR A 169 -8.67 11.48 13.88
N GLN A 170 -8.66 12.65 13.25
CA GLN A 170 -9.21 13.89 13.82
C GLN A 170 -10.74 13.94 13.77
N SER A 171 -11.36 13.26 12.81
CA SER A 171 -12.82 13.10 12.74
C SER A 171 -13.38 12.11 13.78
N GLY A 172 -12.50 11.40 14.51
CA GLY A 172 -12.90 10.40 15.50
C GLY A 172 -13.24 9.04 14.89
N ILE A 173 -13.15 8.87 13.56
CA ILE A 173 -13.49 7.62 12.86
C ILE A 173 -12.73 6.44 13.45
N LEU A 174 -11.42 6.55 13.68
CA LEU A 174 -10.63 5.44 14.24
C LEU A 174 -10.93 5.13 15.72
N THR A 175 -11.50 6.10 16.45
CA THR A 175 -11.92 5.89 17.84
C THR A 175 -13.26 5.17 17.90
N THR A 176 -14.18 5.48 16.97
CA THR A 176 -15.52 4.87 16.93
C THR A 176 -15.55 3.59 16.09
N HIS A 177 -14.65 3.48 15.12
CA HIS A 177 -14.49 2.37 14.17
C HIS A 177 -13.01 1.92 14.10
N PRO A 178 -12.48 1.33 15.17
CA PRO A 178 -11.10 0.84 15.23
C PRO A 178 -10.78 -0.23 14.19
N GLU A 179 -11.79 -0.88 13.62
CA GLU A 179 -11.67 -1.79 12.47
C GLU A 179 -11.04 -1.17 11.22
N TYR A 180 -11.03 0.16 11.10
CA TYR A 180 -10.35 0.89 10.03
C TYR A 180 -8.87 1.20 10.34
N PHE A 181 -8.24 0.51 11.30
CA PHE A 181 -6.83 0.73 11.69
C PHE A 181 -5.84 0.72 10.52
N ILE A 182 -6.15 0.03 9.40
CA ILE A 182 -5.35 0.05 8.17
C ILE A 182 -5.08 1.48 7.68
N LEU A 183 -6.05 2.39 7.81
CA LEU A 183 -5.92 3.80 7.42
C LEU A 183 -4.87 4.55 8.26
N GLN A 184 -4.64 4.10 9.49
CA GLN A 184 -3.59 4.63 10.36
C GLN A 184 -2.22 4.08 9.97
N ILE A 185 -2.10 2.78 9.73
CA ILE A 185 -0.79 2.13 9.52
C ILE A 185 -0.25 2.25 8.09
N ALA A 186 -1.11 2.39 7.08
CA ALA A 186 -0.70 2.46 5.67
C ALA A 186 0.38 3.52 5.38
N PRO A 187 0.25 4.80 5.80
CA PRO A 187 1.31 5.80 5.58
C PRO A 187 2.63 5.41 6.24
N LEU A 188 2.58 4.84 7.45
CA LEU A 188 3.76 4.43 8.20
C LEU A 188 4.48 3.22 7.58
N ILE A 189 3.73 2.29 7.00
CA ILE A 189 4.27 1.14 6.26
C ILE A 189 4.99 1.61 4.99
N VAL A 190 4.36 2.49 4.20
CA VAL A 190 4.97 3.05 2.99
C VAL A 190 6.22 3.85 3.35
N ALA A 191 6.15 4.69 4.39
CA ALA A 191 7.30 5.38 4.96
C ALA A 191 8.46 4.43 5.30
N THR A 192 8.16 3.35 6.02
CA THR A 192 9.14 2.33 6.37
C THR A 192 9.77 1.67 5.14
N ALA A 193 8.95 1.33 4.15
CA ALA A 193 9.42 0.72 2.90
C ALA A 193 10.37 1.65 2.14
N VAL A 194 10.11 2.97 2.15
CA VAL A 194 11.01 3.98 1.58
C VAL A 194 12.34 4.04 2.33
N LEU A 195 12.30 4.09 3.67
CA LEU A 195 13.50 4.12 4.50
C LEU A 195 14.39 2.88 4.28
N LEU A 196 13.79 1.69 4.29
CA LEU A 196 14.47 0.42 4.05
C LEU A 196 15.04 0.29 2.62
N SER A 197 14.49 1.03 1.67
CA SER A 197 14.89 1.00 0.26
C SER A 197 15.91 2.08 -0.13
N MET A 198 16.36 2.91 0.79
CA MET A 198 17.37 3.93 0.49
C MET A 198 18.62 3.30 -0.14
N LEU A 199 19.13 3.86 -1.26
CA LEU A 199 20.25 3.31 -2.04
C LEU A 199 20.03 1.87 -2.59
N ARG A 200 18.79 1.38 -2.60
CA ARG A 200 18.40 0.14 -3.27
C ARG A 200 17.52 0.46 -4.48
N PRO A 201 17.39 -0.49 -5.43
CA PRO A 201 16.43 -0.36 -6.51
C PRO A 201 15.01 -0.06 -5.99
N TRP A 202 14.32 0.89 -6.62
CA TRP A 202 13.02 1.39 -6.18
C TRP A 202 11.93 0.31 -6.04
N LYS A 203 12.05 -0.79 -6.80
CA LYS A 203 11.17 -1.96 -6.72
C LYS A 203 11.08 -2.56 -5.31
N HIS A 204 12.10 -2.37 -4.48
CA HIS A 204 12.08 -2.80 -3.09
C HIS A 204 11.08 -2.02 -2.25
N ILE A 205 10.72 -0.78 -2.63
CA ILE A 205 9.67 -0.01 -1.96
C ILE A 205 8.34 -0.77 -2.07
N LEU A 206 7.95 -1.18 -3.28
CA LEU A 206 6.73 -1.96 -3.50
C LEU A 206 6.76 -3.30 -2.75
N SER A 207 7.89 -4.00 -2.83
CA SER A 207 8.08 -5.31 -2.19
C SER A 207 7.96 -5.22 -0.66
N TYR A 208 8.60 -4.24 -0.04
CA TYR A 208 8.52 -4.03 1.40
C TYR A 208 7.15 -3.52 1.83
N THR A 209 6.48 -2.68 1.04
CA THR A 209 5.10 -2.25 1.35
C THR A 209 4.17 -3.45 1.48
N ILE A 210 4.14 -4.35 0.49
CA ILE A 210 3.27 -5.54 0.54
C ILE A 210 3.67 -6.47 1.69
N ALA A 211 4.96 -6.76 1.84
CA ALA A 211 5.44 -7.68 2.89
C ALA A 211 5.15 -7.15 4.31
N LEU A 212 5.42 -5.86 4.55
CA LEU A 212 5.17 -5.24 5.85
C LEU A 212 3.67 -5.07 6.12
N LEU A 213 2.87 -4.69 5.11
CA LEU A 213 1.42 -4.60 5.26
C LEU A 213 0.80 -5.95 5.58
N ALA A 214 1.19 -7.00 4.86
CA ALA A 214 0.76 -8.37 5.14
C ALA A 214 1.12 -8.79 6.56
N LEU A 215 2.37 -8.58 6.97
CA LEU A 215 2.85 -8.95 8.29
C LEU A 215 2.07 -8.21 9.38
N VAL A 216 1.98 -6.88 9.29
CA VAL A 216 1.32 -6.04 10.30
C VAL A 216 -0.17 -6.36 10.38
N VAL A 217 -0.89 -6.36 9.26
CA VAL A 217 -2.34 -6.64 9.26
C VAL A 217 -2.61 -8.05 9.74
N GLY A 218 -1.88 -9.05 9.24
CA GLY A 218 -2.01 -10.44 9.64
C GLY A 218 -1.81 -10.64 11.15
N THR A 219 -0.71 -10.12 11.71
CA THR A 219 -0.44 -10.28 13.15
C THR A 219 -1.39 -9.47 14.03
N SER A 220 -1.78 -8.28 13.57
CA SER A 220 -2.66 -7.39 14.35
C SER A 220 -4.09 -7.91 14.43
N LEU A 221 -4.54 -8.70 13.45
CA LEU A 221 -5.82 -9.40 13.50
C LEU A 221 -5.71 -10.75 14.21
N ALA A 222 -4.62 -11.49 13.98
CA ALA A 222 -4.42 -12.83 14.53
C ALA A 222 -4.32 -12.85 16.06
N ILE A 223 -3.56 -11.93 16.66
CA ILE A 223 -3.33 -11.94 18.11
C ILE A 223 -4.63 -11.70 18.90
N PRO A 224 -5.44 -10.65 18.61
CA PRO A 224 -6.73 -10.47 19.27
C PRO A 224 -7.69 -11.63 19.00
N ALA A 225 -7.76 -12.14 17.76
CA ALA A 225 -8.59 -13.29 17.44
C ALA A 225 -8.22 -14.55 18.24
N TYR A 226 -6.92 -14.79 18.49
CA TYR A 226 -6.45 -15.88 19.34
C TYR A 226 -6.89 -15.70 20.79
N LEU A 227 -6.76 -14.49 21.35
CA LEU A 227 -7.18 -14.18 22.72
C LEU A 227 -8.70 -14.31 22.90
N ASP A 228 -9.47 -13.96 21.86
CA ASP A 228 -10.92 -14.07 21.82
C ASP A 228 -11.41 -15.50 21.48
N GLY A 229 -10.52 -16.46 21.22
CA GLY A 229 -10.87 -17.82 20.85
C GLY A 229 -11.50 -17.98 19.45
N ASN A 230 -11.44 -16.96 18.60
CA ASN A 230 -11.99 -16.99 17.24
C ASN A 230 -10.97 -17.58 16.25
N SER A 231 -10.97 -18.93 16.17
CA SER A 231 -10.07 -19.68 15.28
C SER A 231 -10.25 -19.34 13.80
N GLY A 232 -11.46 -18.95 13.38
CA GLY A 232 -11.73 -18.58 11.99
C GLY A 232 -10.98 -17.31 11.57
N ILE A 233 -11.13 -16.23 12.33
CA ILE A 233 -10.40 -14.98 12.05
C ILE A 233 -8.89 -15.19 12.16
N LEU A 234 -8.43 -15.96 13.15
CA LEU A 234 -7.02 -16.30 13.32
C LEU A 234 -6.42 -16.99 12.08
N VAL A 235 -7.05 -18.08 11.63
CA VAL A 235 -6.55 -18.84 10.47
C VAL A 235 -6.62 -18.01 9.20
N PHE A 236 -7.75 -17.35 8.95
CA PHE A 236 -7.93 -16.58 7.72
C PHE A 236 -6.96 -15.40 7.64
N SER A 237 -6.77 -14.62 8.71
CA SER A 237 -5.85 -13.48 8.72
C SER A 237 -4.40 -13.87 8.45
N ILE A 238 -3.91 -14.97 9.05
CA ILE A 238 -2.55 -15.49 8.82
C ILE A 238 -2.39 -15.97 7.37
N VAL A 239 -3.36 -16.73 6.88
CA VAL A 239 -3.29 -17.31 5.54
C VAL A 239 -3.41 -16.24 4.46
N ALA A 240 -4.30 -15.26 4.62
CA ALA A 240 -4.46 -14.14 3.72
C ALA A 240 -3.21 -13.25 3.69
N ALA A 241 -2.62 -12.97 4.86
CA ALA A 241 -1.33 -12.30 4.95
C ALA A 241 -0.21 -13.07 4.23
N PHE A 242 -0.11 -14.38 4.45
CA PHE A 242 0.86 -15.23 3.74
C PHE A 242 0.66 -15.16 2.22
N ALA A 243 -0.58 -15.32 1.75
CA ALA A 243 -0.88 -15.32 0.33
C ALA A 243 -0.62 -13.95 -0.31
N GLY A 244 -0.97 -12.85 0.37
CA GLY A 244 -0.61 -11.50 -0.05
C GLY A 244 0.91 -11.29 -0.13
N ALA A 245 1.65 -11.71 0.88
CA ALA A 245 3.11 -11.64 0.91
C ALA A 245 3.79 -12.54 -0.15
N ALA A 246 3.19 -13.67 -0.50
CA ALA A 246 3.69 -14.59 -1.51
C ALA A 246 3.77 -13.96 -2.91
N THR A 247 3.00 -12.89 -3.18
CA THR A 247 3.07 -12.12 -4.42
C THR A 247 4.40 -11.35 -4.60
N VAL A 248 5.13 -11.08 -3.51
CA VAL A 248 6.35 -10.25 -3.51
C VAL A 248 7.46 -10.86 -4.36
N ILE A 249 7.68 -12.18 -4.25
CA ILE A 249 8.75 -12.88 -4.97
C ILE A 249 8.57 -12.79 -6.49
N PRO A 250 7.42 -13.19 -7.07
CA PRO A 250 7.19 -13.04 -8.50
C PRO A 250 7.11 -11.57 -8.91
N MET A 251 6.56 -10.67 -8.09
CA MET A 251 6.49 -9.24 -8.40
C MET A 251 7.89 -8.65 -8.59
N ASP A 252 8.82 -8.91 -7.66
CA ASP A 252 10.19 -8.42 -7.78
C ASP A 252 10.92 -8.98 -9.02
N PHE A 253 10.61 -10.22 -9.42
CA PHE A 253 11.11 -10.78 -10.68
C PHE A 253 10.59 -9.99 -11.89
N PHE A 254 9.27 -9.82 -12.01
CA PHE A 254 8.68 -9.15 -13.17
C PHE A 254 9.03 -7.66 -13.25
N ILE A 255 9.17 -6.97 -12.13
CA ILE A 255 9.68 -5.58 -12.13
C ILE A 255 11.13 -5.55 -12.63
N SER A 256 11.97 -6.50 -12.23
CA SER A 256 13.35 -6.57 -12.72
C SER A 256 13.38 -6.81 -14.23
N GLN A 257 12.55 -7.74 -14.72
CA GLN A 257 12.42 -7.99 -16.16
C GLN A 257 11.90 -6.78 -16.93
N ALA A 258 10.93 -6.04 -16.39
CA ALA A 258 10.46 -4.79 -16.98
C ALA A 258 11.59 -3.76 -17.10
N MET A 259 12.42 -3.63 -16.07
CA MET A 259 13.53 -2.67 -16.06
C MET A 259 14.63 -3.05 -17.06
N GLU A 260 14.95 -4.34 -17.17
CA GLU A 260 15.99 -4.85 -18.08
C GLU A 260 15.56 -4.84 -19.54
N THR A 261 14.33 -5.31 -19.81
CA THR A 261 13.85 -5.53 -21.19
C THR A 261 13.03 -4.37 -21.75
N LYS A 262 12.58 -3.45 -20.89
CA LYS A 262 11.60 -2.40 -21.24
C LYS A 262 10.29 -2.94 -21.82
N ALA A 263 10.01 -4.23 -21.65
CA ALA A 263 8.77 -4.84 -22.10
C ALA A 263 7.60 -4.39 -21.21
N SER A 264 6.43 -4.20 -21.81
CA SER A 264 5.22 -3.78 -21.09
C SER A 264 4.52 -4.93 -20.36
N THR A 265 4.61 -6.16 -20.85
CA THR A 265 3.98 -7.33 -20.21
C THR A 265 4.42 -7.55 -18.75
N PRO A 266 5.73 -7.56 -18.42
CA PRO A 266 6.17 -7.70 -17.03
C PRO A 266 5.73 -6.54 -16.13
N VAL A 267 5.59 -5.33 -16.68
CA VAL A 267 5.04 -4.18 -15.93
C VAL A 267 3.61 -4.46 -15.51
N TYR A 268 2.76 -4.89 -16.45
CA TYR A 268 1.36 -5.18 -16.15
C TYR A 268 1.17 -6.37 -15.20
N ILE A 269 1.98 -7.44 -15.35
CA ILE A 269 1.98 -8.57 -14.39
C ILE A 269 2.36 -8.09 -12.99
N SER A 270 3.34 -7.19 -12.88
CA SER A 270 3.75 -6.62 -11.59
C SER A 270 2.63 -5.83 -10.93
N PHE A 271 1.88 -5.04 -11.71
CA PHE A 271 0.68 -4.35 -11.21
C PHE A 271 -0.40 -5.32 -10.76
N THR A 272 -0.67 -6.39 -11.51
CA THR A 272 -1.63 -7.42 -11.11
C THR A 272 -1.27 -8.02 -9.76
N LEU A 273 -0.01 -8.43 -9.58
CA LEU A 273 0.47 -9.00 -8.32
C LEU A 273 0.38 -8.02 -7.16
N PHE A 274 0.70 -6.74 -7.40
CA PHE A 274 0.58 -5.70 -6.40
C PHE A 274 -0.87 -5.53 -5.94
N PHE A 275 -1.82 -5.44 -6.87
CA PHE A 275 -3.25 -5.28 -6.53
C PHE A 275 -3.86 -6.53 -5.90
N ILE A 276 -3.53 -7.73 -6.38
CA ILE A 276 -4.00 -8.98 -5.76
C ILE A 276 -3.40 -9.16 -4.36
N GLY A 277 -2.14 -8.76 -4.17
CA GLY A 277 -1.51 -8.74 -2.86
C GLY A 277 -2.24 -7.82 -1.89
N LEU A 278 -2.56 -6.59 -2.31
CA LEU A 278 -3.34 -5.66 -1.51
C LEU A 278 -4.75 -6.17 -1.22
N LEU A 279 -5.45 -6.70 -2.23
CA LEU A 279 -6.78 -7.28 -2.11
C LEU A 279 -6.80 -8.39 -1.03
N ALA A 280 -5.89 -9.35 -1.09
CA ALA A 280 -5.84 -10.42 -0.10
C ALA A 280 -5.65 -9.87 1.33
N ILE A 281 -4.81 -8.84 1.49
CA ILE A 281 -4.55 -8.25 2.81
C ILE A 281 -5.73 -7.42 3.31
N THR A 282 -6.34 -6.56 2.49
CA THR A 282 -7.49 -5.75 2.92
C THR A 282 -8.74 -6.60 3.15
N HIS A 283 -8.92 -7.64 2.35
CA HIS A 283 -10.02 -8.58 2.53
C HIS A 283 -9.90 -9.37 3.83
N SER A 284 -8.67 -9.63 4.31
CA SER A 284 -8.44 -10.22 5.65
C SER A 284 -9.04 -9.38 6.78
N ASN A 285 -8.98 -8.05 6.66
CA ASN A 285 -9.58 -7.13 7.62
C ASN A 285 -11.10 -7.13 7.50
N ASN A 286 -11.62 -7.06 6.28
CA ASN A 286 -13.06 -7.05 6.03
C ASN A 286 -13.74 -8.35 6.54
N TYR A 287 -13.10 -9.49 6.32
CA TYR A 287 -13.54 -10.78 6.84
C TYR A 287 -13.56 -10.82 8.37
N ALA A 288 -12.52 -10.27 9.00
CA ALA A 288 -12.47 -10.16 10.46
C ALA A 288 -13.63 -9.32 11.01
N ILE A 289 -14.01 -8.23 10.33
CA ILE A 289 -15.16 -7.38 10.71
C ILE A 289 -16.47 -8.15 10.59
N SER A 290 -16.67 -8.78 9.44
CA SER A 290 -17.87 -9.57 9.13
C SER A 290 -18.12 -10.65 10.19
N LEU A 291 -17.08 -11.40 10.57
CA LEU A 291 -17.19 -12.47 11.57
C LEU A 291 -17.27 -12.00 13.03
N SER A 292 -16.80 -10.80 13.36
CA SER A 292 -16.60 -10.40 14.76
C SER A 292 -17.57 -9.37 15.32
N ALA A 293 -18.08 -8.46 14.51
CA ALA A 293 -18.76 -7.26 14.99
C ALA A 293 -20.18 -7.07 14.45
N ILE A 294 -20.44 -7.42 13.17
CA ILE A 294 -21.67 -6.98 12.47
C ILE A 294 -22.44 -8.16 11.86
N GLY A 295 -21.80 -9.29 11.58
CA GLY A 295 -22.42 -10.36 10.79
C GLY A 295 -22.71 -9.94 9.34
N VAL A 296 -22.20 -8.78 8.92
CA VAL A 296 -22.34 -8.18 7.60
C VAL A 296 -20.99 -7.58 7.22
N TRP A 297 -20.66 -7.66 5.94
CA TRP A 297 -19.46 -7.07 5.36
C TRP A 297 -19.49 -5.54 5.43
N ASP A 298 -18.35 -4.92 5.74
CA ASP A 298 -18.25 -3.47 5.77
C ASP A 298 -18.21 -2.93 4.32
N PRO A 299 -19.18 -2.09 3.91
CA PRO A 299 -19.27 -1.64 2.52
C PRO A 299 -18.10 -0.72 2.13
N ASN A 300 -17.49 0.00 3.06
CA ASN A 300 -16.37 0.90 2.76
C ASN A 300 -15.11 0.10 2.45
N ILE A 301 -14.80 -0.92 3.25
CA ILE A 301 -13.65 -1.82 2.97
C ILE A 301 -13.95 -2.70 1.77
N LEU A 302 -15.18 -3.16 1.60
CA LEU A 302 -15.57 -3.93 0.41
C LEU A 302 -15.39 -3.11 -0.87
N PHE A 303 -15.61 -1.79 -0.83
CA PHE A 303 -15.33 -0.92 -1.96
C PHE A 303 -13.82 -0.79 -2.24
N VAL A 304 -12.97 -0.81 -1.21
CA VAL A 304 -11.51 -0.86 -1.36
C VAL A 304 -11.07 -2.19 -1.98
N ASP A 305 -11.64 -3.31 -1.54
CA ASP A 305 -11.41 -4.63 -2.14
C ASP A 305 -11.84 -4.63 -3.62
N TRP A 306 -13.02 -4.09 -3.92
CA TRP A 306 -13.53 -3.94 -5.28
C TRP A 306 -12.59 -3.11 -6.17
N PHE A 307 -12.06 -2.01 -5.63
CA PHE A 307 -11.08 -1.18 -6.30
C PHE A 307 -9.82 -1.98 -6.67
N PHE A 308 -9.23 -2.70 -5.71
CA PHE A 308 -8.05 -3.52 -5.99
C PHE A 308 -8.35 -4.67 -6.94
N GLY A 309 -9.51 -5.31 -6.83
CA GLY A 309 -9.96 -6.36 -7.75
C GLY A 309 -10.04 -5.87 -9.20
N ILE A 310 -10.72 -4.76 -9.46
CA ILE A 310 -10.86 -4.21 -10.82
C ILE A 310 -9.51 -3.84 -11.43
N PHE A 311 -8.66 -3.11 -10.70
CA PHE A 311 -7.34 -2.73 -11.21
C PHE A 311 -6.41 -3.95 -11.39
N GLY A 312 -6.55 -4.96 -10.54
CA GLY A 312 -5.91 -6.27 -10.72
C GLY A 312 -6.33 -6.95 -12.03
N VAL A 313 -7.63 -7.00 -12.32
CA VAL A 313 -8.19 -7.59 -13.55
C VAL A 313 -7.79 -6.80 -14.80
N ILE A 314 -7.87 -5.47 -14.77
CA ILE A 314 -7.46 -4.62 -15.90
C ILE A 314 -5.98 -4.80 -16.22
N SER A 315 -5.12 -4.78 -15.20
CA SER A 315 -3.69 -5.01 -15.40
C SER A 315 -3.41 -6.43 -15.91
N PHE A 316 -4.14 -7.44 -15.45
CA PHE A 316 -4.02 -8.82 -15.92
C PHE A 316 -4.34 -8.94 -17.42
N ILE A 317 -5.43 -8.32 -17.88
CA ILE A 317 -5.80 -8.31 -19.29
C ILE A 317 -4.78 -7.51 -20.11
N MET A 318 -4.32 -6.36 -19.61
CA MET A 318 -3.29 -5.57 -20.28
C MET A 318 -1.98 -6.36 -20.44
N ALA A 319 -1.61 -7.18 -19.45
CA ALA A 319 -0.51 -8.11 -19.59
C ALA A 319 -0.76 -9.12 -20.74
N ALA A 320 -1.95 -9.73 -20.81
CA ALA A 320 -2.29 -10.68 -21.86
C ALA A 320 -2.27 -10.04 -23.27
N LEU A 321 -2.87 -8.86 -23.42
CA LEU A 321 -2.93 -8.12 -24.68
C LEU A 321 -1.55 -7.64 -25.11
N SER A 322 -0.76 -7.08 -24.19
CA SER A 322 0.59 -6.57 -24.49
C SER A 322 1.53 -7.62 -25.07
N ALA A 323 1.30 -8.90 -24.77
CA ALA A 323 2.10 -10.01 -25.28
C ALA A 323 1.62 -10.57 -26.63
N SER A 324 0.38 -10.27 -27.01
CA SER A 324 -0.31 -10.94 -28.13
C SER A 324 -0.73 -10.00 -29.27
N THR A 325 -0.85 -8.70 -29.02
CA THR A 325 -1.38 -7.72 -29.98
C THR A 325 -0.35 -6.70 -30.45
N SER A 326 -0.67 -5.98 -31.52
CA SER A 326 0.13 -4.85 -32.02
C SER A 326 0.10 -3.67 -31.04
N GLU A 327 1.03 -2.72 -31.20
CA GLU A 327 1.12 -1.52 -30.36
C GLU A 327 -0.13 -0.63 -30.46
N GLN A 328 -0.69 -0.45 -31.65
CA GLN A 328 -1.89 0.34 -31.86
C GLN A 328 -3.11 -0.28 -31.16
N THR A 329 -3.30 -1.60 -31.29
CA THR A 329 -4.35 -2.32 -30.56
C THR A 329 -4.15 -2.20 -29.06
N ARG A 330 -2.92 -2.31 -28.57
CA ARG A 330 -2.59 -2.16 -27.15
C ARG A 330 -2.97 -0.78 -26.60
N LEU A 331 -2.74 0.30 -27.35
CA LEU A 331 -3.11 1.65 -26.94
C LEU A 331 -4.64 1.82 -26.84
N ILE A 332 -5.37 1.38 -27.86
CA ILE A 332 -6.84 1.44 -27.89
C ILE A 332 -7.43 0.59 -26.75
N SER A 333 -6.94 -0.64 -26.58
CA SER A 333 -7.39 -1.52 -25.50
C SER A 333 -7.09 -0.96 -24.12
N ARG A 334 -5.94 -0.27 -23.93
CA ARG A 334 -5.62 0.40 -22.67
C ARG A 334 -6.68 1.45 -22.32
N GLU A 335 -7.02 2.31 -23.27
CA GLU A 335 -8.01 3.37 -23.07
C GLU A 335 -9.40 2.79 -22.82
N ALA A 336 -9.80 1.81 -23.61
CA ALA A 336 -11.09 1.11 -23.44
C ALA A 336 -11.20 0.40 -22.09
N LEU A 337 -10.15 -0.30 -21.65
CA LEU A 337 -10.13 -1.01 -20.36
C LEU A 337 -10.09 -0.05 -19.17
N LEU A 338 -9.39 1.09 -19.28
CA LEU A 338 -9.44 2.11 -18.24
C LEU A 338 -10.83 2.76 -18.15
N ALA A 339 -11.44 3.10 -19.28
CA ALA A 339 -12.80 3.63 -19.32
C ALA A 339 -13.81 2.62 -18.73
N PHE A 340 -13.72 1.36 -19.14
CA PHE A 340 -14.54 0.28 -18.60
C PHE A 340 -14.31 0.06 -17.10
N GLY A 341 -13.06 0.13 -16.64
CA GLY A 341 -12.70 0.09 -15.23
C GLY A 341 -13.35 1.20 -14.42
N CYS A 342 -13.29 2.44 -14.90
CA CYS A 342 -13.98 3.58 -14.26
C CYS A 342 -15.50 3.37 -14.20
N ILE A 343 -16.10 2.79 -15.24
CA ILE A 343 -17.53 2.43 -15.27
C ILE A 343 -17.82 1.38 -14.19
N LEU A 344 -17.05 0.29 -14.13
CA LEU A 344 -17.24 -0.76 -13.12
C LEU A 344 -17.02 -0.28 -11.68
N LEU A 345 -16.08 0.64 -11.46
CA LEU A 345 -15.88 1.26 -10.15
C LEU A 345 -17.09 2.11 -9.74
N THR A 346 -17.59 2.92 -10.67
CA THR A 346 -18.71 3.84 -10.41
C THR A 346 -20.02 3.06 -10.24
N LEU A 347 -20.31 2.12 -11.14
CA LEU A 347 -21.53 1.32 -11.12
C LEU A 347 -21.49 0.23 -10.04
N GLY A 348 -20.32 -0.21 -9.59
CA GLY A 348 -20.19 -1.20 -8.52
C GLY A 348 -20.51 -0.65 -7.12
N HIS A 349 -20.33 0.65 -6.90
CA HIS A 349 -20.52 1.28 -5.58
C HIS A 349 -21.94 1.07 -4.99
N PRO A 350 -23.05 1.27 -5.74
CA PRO A 350 -24.40 0.96 -5.23
C PRO A 350 -24.61 -0.52 -4.86
N PHE A 351 -23.98 -1.47 -5.56
CA PHE A 351 -24.10 -2.90 -5.26
C PHE A 351 -23.34 -3.24 -3.97
N VAL A 352 -22.14 -2.69 -3.82
CA VAL A 352 -21.30 -2.82 -2.62
C VAL A 352 -22.01 -2.28 -1.37
N ILE A 353 -22.66 -1.11 -1.48
CA ILE A 353 -23.38 -0.48 -0.35
C ILE A 353 -24.54 -1.33 0.15
N ASN A 354 -25.26 -1.99 -0.75
CA ASN A 354 -26.46 -2.73 -0.37
C ASN A 354 -26.15 -4.05 0.37
N GLY A 355 -24.87 -4.39 0.58
CA GLY A 355 -24.45 -5.65 1.24
C GLY A 355 -24.92 -6.91 0.51
N ARG A 356 -25.56 -6.74 -0.65
CA ARG A 356 -26.09 -7.80 -1.47
C ARG A 356 -25.02 -8.22 -2.43
N TYR A 357 -24.43 -9.36 -2.11
CA TYR A 357 -23.79 -10.23 -3.07
C TYR A 357 -24.84 -10.83 -4.05
N GLU A 358 -25.76 -10.02 -4.60
CA GLU A 358 -26.44 -10.34 -5.87
C GLU A 358 -25.44 -10.04 -7.01
N LEU A 359 -24.35 -10.82 -6.99
CA LEU A 359 -23.10 -10.63 -7.72
C LEU A 359 -23.22 -10.94 -9.22
N ASP A 360 -24.30 -11.58 -9.66
CA ASP A 360 -24.34 -12.26 -10.96
C ASP A 360 -24.02 -11.33 -12.13
N VAL A 361 -24.51 -10.09 -12.12
CA VAL A 361 -24.37 -9.20 -13.29
C VAL A 361 -22.97 -8.59 -13.40
N LEU A 362 -22.40 -8.10 -12.30
CA LEU A 362 -21.07 -7.46 -12.30
C LEU A 362 -19.93 -8.48 -12.35
N TYR A 363 -20.10 -9.63 -11.68
CA TYR A 363 -19.10 -10.69 -11.71
C TYR A 363 -19.09 -11.44 -13.02
N LEU A 364 -20.21 -11.54 -13.74
CA LEU A 364 -20.20 -12.06 -15.10
C LEU A 364 -19.28 -11.20 -16.00
N GLY A 365 -19.36 -9.87 -15.88
CA GLY A 365 -18.47 -8.95 -16.59
C GLY A 365 -16.99 -9.19 -16.26
N ILE A 366 -16.66 -9.28 -14.97
CA ILE A 366 -15.28 -9.58 -14.52
C ILE A 366 -14.84 -10.97 -14.96
N PHE A 367 -15.70 -11.98 -14.87
CA PHE A 367 -15.42 -13.34 -15.27
C PHE A 367 -15.12 -13.43 -16.77
N VAL A 368 -15.93 -12.79 -17.62
CA VAL A 368 -15.67 -12.71 -19.06
C VAL A 368 -14.31 -12.05 -19.33
N LEU A 369 -14.01 -10.95 -18.63
CA LEU A 369 -12.72 -10.26 -18.72
C LEU A 369 -11.54 -11.18 -18.32
N LEU A 370 -11.69 -11.96 -17.25
CA LEU A 370 -10.71 -12.93 -16.81
C LEU A 370 -10.51 -14.04 -17.85
N VAL A 371 -11.60 -14.57 -18.44
CA VAL A 371 -11.54 -15.58 -19.51
C VAL A 371 -10.80 -15.04 -20.73
N ILE A 372 -11.04 -13.79 -21.13
CA ILE A 372 -10.31 -13.12 -22.22
C ILE A 372 -8.82 -13.02 -21.89
N GLY A 373 -8.48 -12.59 -20.67
CA GLY A 373 -7.11 -12.54 -20.18
C GLY A 373 -6.44 -13.92 -20.25
N PHE A 374 -7.13 -14.97 -19.81
CA PHE A 374 -6.66 -16.35 -19.88
C PHE A 374 -6.37 -16.80 -21.32
N GLY A 375 -7.30 -16.54 -22.25
CA GLY A 375 -7.11 -16.84 -23.66
C GLY A 375 -5.84 -16.19 -24.23
N GLY A 376 -5.54 -14.95 -23.84
CA GLY A 376 -4.31 -14.27 -24.23
C GLY A 376 -3.04 -14.93 -23.66
N PHE A 377 -3.07 -15.41 -22.42
CA PHE A 377 -1.93 -16.10 -21.81
C PHE A 377 -1.69 -17.51 -22.39
N PHE A 378 -2.74 -18.23 -22.79
CA PHE A 378 -2.57 -19.50 -23.50
C PHE A 378 -1.76 -19.34 -24.80
N ASN A 379 -1.93 -18.22 -25.51
CA ASN A 379 -1.09 -17.91 -26.68
C ASN A 379 0.39 -17.72 -26.31
N ILE A 380 0.70 -17.12 -25.15
CA ILE A 380 2.08 -17.01 -24.67
C ILE A 380 2.66 -18.40 -24.37
N VAL A 381 1.91 -19.23 -23.66
CA VAL A 381 2.32 -20.60 -23.32
C VAL A 381 2.55 -21.42 -24.58
N TYR A 382 1.65 -21.32 -25.56
CA TYR A 382 1.77 -21.98 -26.85
C TYR A 382 3.04 -21.52 -27.61
N ARG A 383 3.32 -20.22 -27.63
CA ARG A 383 4.55 -19.66 -28.23
C ARG A 383 5.81 -20.16 -27.52
N LEU A 384 5.82 -20.18 -26.19
CA LEU A 384 6.93 -20.71 -25.39
C LEU A 384 7.15 -22.20 -25.63
N SER A 385 6.06 -22.97 -25.72
CA SER A 385 6.09 -24.39 -26.03
C SER A 385 6.66 -24.65 -27.42
N LYS A 386 6.21 -23.89 -28.44
CA LYS A 386 6.74 -23.96 -29.81
C LYS A 386 8.22 -23.58 -29.90
N ALA A 387 8.68 -22.66 -29.05
CA ALA A 387 10.08 -22.26 -28.95
C ALA A 387 10.96 -23.26 -28.17
N GLY A 388 10.42 -24.43 -27.78
CA GLY A 388 11.15 -25.46 -27.03
C GLY A 388 11.24 -25.21 -25.52
N ALA A 389 10.64 -24.13 -25.01
CA ALA A 389 10.62 -23.76 -23.60
C ALA A 389 9.35 -24.25 -22.88
N THR A 390 8.97 -25.51 -23.09
CA THR A 390 7.74 -26.14 -22.57
C THR A 390 7.60 -26.01 -21.05
N MET A 391 8.67 -26.29 -20.31
CA MET A 391 8.70 -26.16 -18.84
C MET A 391 8.53 -24.71 -18.36
N ALA A 392 9.03 -23.73 -19.11
CA ALA A 392 8.83 -22.32 -18.79
C ALA A 392 7.37 -21.91 -19.04
N GLY A 393 6.78 -22.37 -20.15
CA GLY A 393 5.36 -22.20 -20.45
C GLY A 393 4.45 -22.80 -19.37
N ALA A 394 4.71 -24.03 -18.93
CA ALA A 394 3.92 -24.69 -17.88
C ALA A 394 4.00 -23.95 -16.53
N ARG A 395 5.18 -23.48 -16.14
CA ARG A 395 5.36 -22.68 -14.91
C ARG A 395 4.69 -21.32 -15.01
N PHE A 396 4.80 -20.66 -16.15
CA PHE A 396 4.10 -19.40 -16.40
C PHE A 396 2.58 -19.60 -16.29
N LEU A 397 2.04 -20.68 -16.87
CA LEU A 397 0.62 -21.02 -16.75
C LEU A 397 0.23 -21.26 -15.28
N ALA A 398 0.97 -22.09 -14.55
CA ALA A 398 0.72 -22.37 -13.14
C ALA A 398 0.77 -21.10 -12.27
N PHE A 399 1.70 -20.19 -12.57
CA PHE A 399 1.81 -18.88 -11.92
C PHE A 399 0.56 -18.01 -12.19
N MET A 400 0.10 -17.93 -13.44
CA MET A 400 -1.09 -17.14 -13.78
C MET A 400 -2.36 -17.71 -13.15
N PHE A 401 -2.50 -19.05 -13.11
CA PHE A 401 -3.59 -19.70 -12.38
C PHE A 401 -3.52 -19.43 -10.89
N ALA A 402 -2.35 -19.51 -10.26
CA ALA A 402 -2.18 -19.24 -8.83
C ALA A 402 -2.57 -17.79 -8.47
N SER A 403 -2.11 -16.83 -9.27
CA SER A 403 -2.41 -15.41 -9.11
C SER A 403 -3.93 -15.14 -9.23
N LEU A 404 -4.55 -15.68 -10.29
CA LEU A 404 -6.01 -15.57 -10.47
C LEU A 404 -6.77 -16.20 -9.32
N THR A 405 -6.42 -17.45 -8.99
CA THR A 405 -7.08 -18.24 -7.96
C THR A 405 -7.05 -17.50 -6.64
N LEU A 406 -5.93 -16.87 -6.30
CA LEU A 406 -5.84 -16.01 -5.11
C LEU A 406 -6.83 -14.85 -5.16
N GLY A 407 -6.93 -14.14 -6.29
CA GLY A 407 -7.90 -13.05 -6.46
C GLY A 407 -9.36 -13.52 -6.35
N ILE A 408 -9.70 -14.66 -6.97
CA ILE A 408 -11.04 -15.24 -6.90
C ILE A 408 -11.37 -15.64 -5.46
N ILE A 409 -10.49 -16.40 -4.79
CA ILE A 409 -10.73 -16.82 -3.40
C ILE A 409 -10.89 -15.60 -2.50
N ALA A 410 -10.08 -14.56 -2.70
CA ALA A 410 -10.20 -13.32 -1.93
C ALA A 410 -11.50 -12.56 -2.23
N MET A 411 -12.09 -12.66 -3.43
CA MET A 411 -13.37 -12.00 -3.72
C MET A 411 -14.60 -12.79 -3.28
N PHE A 412 -14.48 -14.13 -3.20
CA PHE A 412 -15.59 -15.05 -2.92
C PHE A 412 -15.41 -15.85 -1.61
N ALA A 413 -14.64 -15.31 -0.67
CA ALA A 413 -14.36 -15.96 0.62
C ALA A 413 -15.60 -16.07 1.54
N ASP A 414 -16.71 -15.42 1.20
CA ASP A 414 -18.00 -15.57 1.85
C ASP A 414 -18.75 -16.84 1.42
N LEU A 415 -18.53 -17.29 0.18
CA LEU A 415 -19.25 -18.44 -0.41
C LEU A 415 -18.56 -19.78 -0.16
N ILE A 416 -17.34 -19.77 0.38
CA ILE A 416 -16.50 -20.95 0.52
C ILE A 416 -16.29 -21.24 2.01
N ASP A 417 -16.36 -22.50 2.41
CA ASP A 417 -16.05 -22.89 3.80
C ASP A 417 -14.63 -22.46 4.18
N ILE A 418 -14.47 -21.93 5.40
CA ILE A 418 -13.19 -21.37 5.85
C ILE A 418 -12.03 -22.37 5.80
N ASN A 419 -12.28 -23.66 6.07
CA ASN A 419 -11.24 -24.67 6.02
C ASN A 419 -10.77 -24.89 4.58
N ILE A 420 -11.70 -24.81 3.62
CA ILE A 420 -11.40 -24.91 2.19
C ILE A 420 -10.65 -23.65 1.74
N ILE A 421 -11.09 -22.46 2.12
CA ILE A 421 -10.43 -21.19 1.81
C ILE A 421 -8.98 -21.19 2.29
N ALA A 422 -8.75 -21.59 3.55
CA ALA A 422 -7.42 -21.60 4.13
C ALA A 422 -6.47 -22.50 3.31
N VAL A 423 -6.92 -23.70 2.96
CA VAL A 423 -6.14 -24.63 2.13
C VAL A 423 -5.89 -24.05 0.74
N LEU A 424 -6.92 -23.48 0.10
CA LEU A 424 -6.80 -22.92 -1.25
C LEU A 424 -5.86 -21.71 -1.30
N MET A 425 -5.93 -20.80 -0.32
CA MET A 425 -5.04 -19.63 -0.24
C MET A 425 -3.58 -20.03 0.08
N ILE A 426 -3.37 -21.00 0.98
CA ILE A 426 -2.03 -21.56 1.23
C ILE A 426 -1.50 -22.19 -0.06
N ALA A 427 -2.29 -23.03 -0.72
CA ALA A 427 -1.92 -23.69 -1.96
C ALA A 427 -1.60 -22.68 -3.07
N ALA A 428 -2.42 -21.64 -3.23
CA ALA A 428 -2.18 -20.56 -4.18
C ALA A 428 -0.88 -19.79 -3.85
N GLY A 429 -0.65 -19.45 -2.58
CA GLY A 429 0.58 -18.79 -2.13
C GLY A 429 1.84 -19.64 -2.39
N ILE A 430 1.81 -20.91 -2.02
CA ILE A 430 2.89 -21.87 -2.30
C ILE A 430 3.11 -22.01 -3.80
N LEU A 431 2.04 -22.14 -4.58
CA LEU A 431 2.11 -22.29 -6.03
C LEU A 431 2.70 -21.05 -6.68
N MET A 432 2.33 -19.83 -6.26
CA MET A 432 2.95 -18.58 -6.75
C MET A 432 4.46 -18.53 -6.48
N ILE A 433 4.89 -18.94 -5.29
CA ILE A 433 6.32 -18.97 -4.94
C ILE A 433 7.05 -20.03 -5.76
N ALA A 434 6.50 -21.25 -5.82
CA ALA A 434 7.13 -22.40 -6.49
C ALA A 434 7.17 -22.25 -8.02
N SER A 435 6.15 -21.62 -8.60
CA SER A 435 6.07 -21.34 -10.04
C SER A 435 6.84 -20.08 -10.45
N SER A 436 7.33 -19.28 -9.49
CA SER A 436 8.13 -18.09 -9.75
C SER A 436 9.36 -18.45 -10.58
N PRO A 437 9.65 -17.71 -11.68
CA PRO A 437 10.84 -17.94 -12.50
C PRO A 437 12.16 -17.91 -11.72
N ARG A 438 12.23 -17.22 -10.56
CA ARG A 438 13.43 -17.20 -9.70
C ARG A 438 13.72 -18.52 -8.99
N ALA A 439 12.70 -19.30 -8.62
CA ALA A 439 12.89 -20.61 -7.97
C ALA A 439 13.64 -21.59 -8.90
N SER A 440 13.59 -21.35 -10.22
CA SER A 440 14.27 -22.16 -11.23
C SER A 440 15.78 -21.93 -11.31
N ILE A 441 16.25 -20.73 -10.98
CA ILE A 441 17.67 -20.35 -11.08
C ILE A 441 18.47 -21.01 -9.95
N PHE A 442 17.88 -21.13 -8.76
CA PHE A 442 18.50 -21.83 -7.62
C PHE A 442 18.58 -23.35 -7.81
N ARG A 443 17.62 -23.97 -8.51
CA ARG A 443 17.62 -25.41 -8.78
C ARG A 443 18.65 -25.88 -9.82
N LYS A 444 19.27 -24.99 -10.58
CA LYS A 444 20.34 -25.34 -11.55
C LYS A 444 21.76 -25.23 -10.96
N ARG A 445 21.90 -24.80 -9.71
CA ARG A 445 23.20 -24.70 -9.01
C ARG A 445 23.46 -25.86 -8.03
N ASN A 446 22.51 -26.77 -7.88
CA ASN A 446 22.67 -28.07 -7.25
C ASN A 446 22.43 -29.14 -8.34
#